data_AF-A0A6C0CPI2-F1
#
_entry.id   AF-A0A6C0CPI2-F1
#
_cell.length_a   1.000
_cell.length_b   1.000
_cell.length_c   1.000
_cell.angle_alpha   90.00
_cell.angle_beta   90.00
_cell.angle_gamma   90.00
#
_symmetry.space_group_name_H-M   'P 1'
#
loop_
_entity.id
_entity.type
_entity.pdbx_description
1 polymer ?
#
loop_
_entity_poly.entity_id
_entity_poly.type
_entity_poly.pdbx_seq_one_letter_code
_entity_poly.pdbx_strand_id
1 'polypeptide(L)'
;MEKVLLMTIVICVLFGIIKFLEMKYIEKHLKPLKEILRDLVMVFASSFVSIFIFFHYQNSIDDFVSVLTNTSHLKSETTQVFTGVPDF
;
A
#
# COMPACT_ATOMS: atom_id res chain seq x y z
N MET A 1 8.64 -3.27 7.21
CA MET A 1 7.64 -4.36 7.34
C MET A 1 6.57 -4.07 8.40
N GLU A 2 6.93 -3.51 9.56
CA GLU A 2 5.96 -3.23 10.64
C GLU A 2 4.83 -2.27 10.22
N LYS A 3 5.17 -1.18 9.51
CA LYS A 3 4.18 -0.22 8.97
C LYS A 3 3.23 -0.84 7.95
N VAL A 4 3.71 -1.82 7.18
CA VAL A 4 2.91 -2.55 6.17
C VAL A 4 1.87 -3.43 6.87
N LEU A 5 2.29 -4.19 7.88
CA LEU A 5 1.38 -5.02 8.67
C LEU A 5 0.29 -4.19 9.36
N LEU A 6 0.67 -3.04 9.94
CA LEU A 6 -0.28 -2.15 10.62
C LEU A 6 -1.34 -1.62 9.64
N MET A 7 -0.94 -1.19 8.44
CA MET A 7 -1.87 -0.74 7.40
C MET A 7 -2.82 -1.86 6.93
N THR A 8 -2.30 -3.06 6.67
CA THR A 8 -3.13 -4.21 6.26
C THR A 8 -4.16 -4.55 7.32
N ILE A 9 -3.78 -4.54 8.61
CA ILE A 9 -4.69 -4.80 9.73
C ILE A 9 -5.79 -3.74 9.78
N VAL A 10 -5.43 -2.46 9.66
CA VAL A 10 -6.39 -1.35 9.68
C VAL A 10 -7.40 -1.46 8.53
N ILE A 11 -6.94 -1.77 7.32
CA ILE A 11 -7.82 -1.97 6.15
C ILE A 11 -8.74 -3.16 6.35
N CYS A 12 -8.22 -4.26 6.91
CA CYS A 12 -9.00 -5.46 7.17
C CYS A 12 -10.10 -5.22 8.23
N VAL A 13 -9.78 -4.44 9.28
CA VAL A 13 -10.74 -4.03 10.32
C VAL A 13 -11.81 -3.10 9.74
N LEU A 14 -11.41 -2.08 8.96
CA LEU A 14 -12.34 -1.18 8.28
C LEU A 14 -13.28 -1.93 7.34
N PHE A 15 -12.76 -2.87 6.55
CA PHE A 15 -13.57 -3.71 5.69
C PHE A 15 -14.55 -4.56 6.50
N GLY A 16 -14.10 -5.19 7.59
CA GLY A 16 -14.96 -5.95 8.49
C GLY A 16 -16.11 -5.12 9.07
N ILE A 17 -15.85 -3.88 9.46
CA ILE A 17 -16.87 -2.94 9.96
C ILE A 17 -17.89 -2.62 8.86
N ILE A 18 -17.43 -2.29 7.64
CA ILE A 18 -18.31 -1.97 6.51
C ILE A 18 -19.20 -3.17 6.15
N LYS A 19 -18.62 -4.38 6.08
CA LYS A 19 -19.35 -5.63 5.80
C LYS A 19 -20.40 -5.93 6.87
N PHE A 20 -20.07 -5.65 8.13
CA PHE A 20 -21.01 -5.80 9.24
C PHE A 20 -22.15 -4.77 9.16
N LEU A 21 -21.84 -3.52 8.81
CA LEU A 21 -22.85 -2.50 8.54
C LEU A 21 -23.75 -2.90 7.36
N GLU A 22 -23.18 -3.44 6.29
CA GLU A 22 -23.93 -3.89 5.11
C GLU A 22 -24.95 -4.98 5.47
N MET A 23 -24.53 -6.00 6.23
CA MET A 23 -25.46 -7.05 6.72
C MET A 23 -26.50 -6.52 7.70
N LYS A 24 -26.16 -5.52 8.52
CA LYS A 24 -27.08 -4.93 9.50
C LYS A 24 -28.11 -4.01 8.87
N TYR A 25 -27.74 -3.22 7.85
CA TYR A 25 -28.59 -2.15 7.32
C TYR A 25 -29.20 -2.44 5.95
N ILE A 26 -28.50 -3.18 5.07
CA ILE A 26 -28.93 -3.40 3.68
C ILE A 26 -29.62 -4.75 3.53
N GLU A 27 -28.97 -5.84 3.96
CA GLU A 27 -29.49 -7.18 3.67
C GLU A 27 -30.55 -7.67 4.67
N LYS A 28 -30.57 -7.15 5.92
CA LYS A 28 -31.48 -7.55 7.03
C LYS A 28 -31.58 -9.06 7.31
N HIS A 29 -30.78 -9.87 6.62
CA HIS A 29 -30.65 -11.30 6.77
C HIS A 29 -29.18 -11.64 7.05
N LEU A 30 -28.96 -12.53 8.01
CA LEU A 30 -27.62 -13.02 8.31
C LEU A 30 -27.19 -13.95 7.17
N LYS A 31 -26.38 -13.43 6.23
CA LYS A 31 -25.67 -14.28 5.27
C LYS A 31 -24.89 -15.39 6.00
N PRO A 32 -24.74 -16.57 5.39
CA PRO A 32 -23.99 -17.66 5.98
C PRO A 32 -22.56 -17.20 6.29
N LEU A 33 -22.12 -17.44 7.53
CA LEU A 33 -20.82 -16.99 8.07
C LEU A 33 -19.63 -17.35 7.15
N LYS A 34 -19.78 -18.46 6.40
CA LYS A 34 -18.78 -18.97 5.46
C LYS A 34 -18.50 -18.01 4.30
N GLU A 35 -19.51 -17.29 3.81
CA GLU A 35 -19.31 -16.30 2.73
C GLU A 35 -18.59 -15.06 3.23
N ILE A 36 -18.93 -14.59 4.43
CA ILE A 36 -18.28 -13.44 5.06
C ILE A 36 -16.79 -13.73 5.27
N LEU A 37 -16.45 -14.92 5.77
CA LEU A 37 -15.06 -15.31 5.98
C LEU A 37 -14.29 -15.37 4.65
N ARG A 38 -14.91 -15.88 3.59
CA ARG A 38 -14.29 -15.91 2.25
C ARG A 38 -14.00 -14.50 1.75
N ASP A 39 -14.97 -13.59 1.89
CA ASP A 39 -14.80 -12.19 1.46
C ASP A 39 -13.71 -11.49 2.28
N LEU A 40 -13.66 -11.73 3.60
CA LEU A 40 -12.66 -11.14 4.47
C LEU A 40 -11.24 -11.62 4.13
N VAL A 41 -11.07 -12.92 3.86
CA VAL A 41 -9.78 -13.50 3.44
C VAL A 41 -9.36 -12.95 2.08
N MET A 42 -10.31 -12.77 1.15
CA MET A 42 -10.04 -12.22 -0.18
C MET A 42 -9.57 -10.76 -0.09
N VAL A 43 -10.20 -9.95 0.76
CA VAL A 43 -9.78 -8.54 0.98
C VAL A 43 -8.47 -8.45 1.75
N PHE A 44 -8.24 -9.32 2.74
CA PHE A 44 -6.95 -9.40 3.42
C PHE A 44 -5.82 -9.71 2.44
N ALA A 45 -5.99 -10.72 1.58
CA ALA A 45 -5.00 -11.08 0.58
C ALA A 45 -4.77 -9.94 -0.44
N SER A 46 -5.85 -9.32 -0.94
CA SER A 46 -5.76 -8.20 -1.88
C SER A 46 -5.04 -6.99 -1.29
N SER A 47 -5.40 -6.58 -0.08
CA SER A 47 -4.76 -5.46 0.61
C SER A 47 -3.30 -5.74 0.94
N PHE A 48 -2.97 -6.94 1.41
CA PHE A 48 -1.60 -7.34 1.68
C PHE A 48 -0.71 -7.27 0.43
N VAL A 49 -1.18 -7.81 -0.70
CA VAL A 49 -0.46 -7.77 -1.98
C VAL A 49 -0.31 -6.33 -2.46
N SER A 50 -1.37 -5.52 -2.39
CA SER A 50 -1.34 -4.12 -2.81
C SER A 50 -0.31 -3.30 -2.02
N ILE A 51 -0.27 -3.44 -0.70
CA ILE A 51 0.68 -2.72 0.14
C ILE A 51 2.10 -3.24 -0.07
N PHE A 52 2.27 -4.55 -0.27
CA PHE A 52 3.58 -5.13 -0.56
C PHE A 52 4.18 -4.57 -1.86
N ILE A 53 3.37 -4.52 -2.93
CA ILE A 53 3.77 -3.90 -4.20
C ILE A 53 4.06 -2.42 -3.98
N PHE A 54 3.18 -1.67 -3.31
CA PHE A 54 3.39 -0.25 -3.08
C PHE A 54 4.72 0.02 -2.36
N PHE A 55 5.03 -0.71 -1.29
CA PHE A 55 6.27 -0.51 -0.54
C PHE A 55 7.53 -0.87 -1.34
N HIS A 56 7.45 -1.91 -2.18
CA HIS A 56 8.60 -2.33 -2.97
C HIS A 56 8.87 -1.40 -4.15
N TYR A 57 7.80 -0.85 -4.74
CA TYR A 57 7.85 0.00 -5.93
C TYR A 57 7.69 1.50 -5.63
N GLN A 58 7.59 1.91 -4.36
CA GLN A 58 7.36 3.31 -3.98
C GLN A 58 8.38 4.26 -4.63
N ASN A 59 9.67 3.90 -4.56
CA ASN A 59 10.74 4.68 -5.19
C ASN A 59 10.58 4.76 -6.72
N SER A 60 10.23 3.65 -7.38
CA SER A 60 10.05 3.61 -8.84
C SER A 60 8.83 4.42 -9.29
N ILE A 61 7.76 4.40 -8.49
CA ILE A 61 6.54 5.17 -8.75
C ILE A 61 6.82 6.66 -8.58
N ASP A 62 7.51 7.05 -7.50
CA ASP A 62 7.88 8.44 -7.24
C ASP A 62 8.83 8.98 -8.32
N ASP A 63 9.80 8.19 -8.76
CA ASP A 63 10.72 8.54 -9.85
C ASP A 63 9.97 8.66 -11.20
N PHE A 64 9.01 7.78 -11.49
CA PHE A 64 8.19 7.86 -12.71
C PHE A 64 7.28 9.11 -12.72
N VAL A 65 6.60 9.39 -11.61
CA VAL A 65 5.74 10.58 -11.46
C VAL A 65 6.56 11.87 -11.53
N SER A 66 7.77 11.86 -10.97
CA SER A 66 8.73 12.97 -11.04
C SER A 66 9.18 13.28 -12.48
N VAL A 67 9.52 12.25 -13.26
CA VAL A 67 9.86 12.39 -14.69
C VAL A 67 8.68 12.92 -15.49
N LEU A 68 7.47 12.44 -15.23
CA LEU A 68 6.27 12.88 -15.94
C LEU A 68 5.90 14.33 -15.60
N THR A 69 6.11 14.75 -14.35
CA THR A 69 5.72 16.06 -13.83
C THR A 69 6.85 17.10 -13.92
N ASN A 70 8.01 16.76 -14.51
CA ASN A 70 9.22 17.60 -14.57
C ASN A 70 9.58 18.26 -13.22
N THR A 71 9.24 17.62 -12.10
CA THR A 71 9.45 18.20 -10.78
C THR A 71 10.81 17.72 -10.26
N SER A 72 11.83 18.58 -10.37
CA SER A 72 13.22 18.25 -10.04
C SER A 72 13.45 18.10 -8.53
N HIS A 73 12.97 17.02 -7.91
CA HIS A 73 13.46 16.61 -6.60
C HIS A 73 14.77 15.85 -6.78
N LEU A 74 15.89 16.58 -6.70
CA LEU A 74 17.23 16.01 -6.63
C LEU A 74 17.32 15.11 -5.38
N LYS A 75 17.25 13.80 -5.57
CA LYS A 75 17.49 12.79 -4.55
C LYS A 75 18.93 12.99 -4.06
N SER A 76 19.09 13.66 -2.91
CA SER A 76 20.39 14.11 -2.37
C SER A 76 21.35 12.97 -2.03
N GLU A 77 20.92 11.71 -2.13
CA GLU A 77 21.74 10.53 -1.85
C GLU A 77 22.63 10.08 -3.02
N THR A 78 22.39 10.51 -4.26
CA THR A 78 23.11 10.00 -5.45
C THR A 78 24.07 10.98 -6.11
N THR A 79 24.24 12.20 -5.56
CA THR A 79 25.26 13.12 -6.09
C THR A 79 26.63 12.67 -5.60
N GLN A 80 27.25 11.76 -6.34
CA GLN A 80 28.67 11.40 -6.15
C GLN A 80 29.50 12.65 -6.44
N VAL A 81 29.94 13.34 -5.40
CA VAL A 81 30.89 14.46 -5.54
C VAL A 81 32.25 13.84 -5.81
N PHE A 82 32.66 13.87 -7.07
CA PHE A 82 34.02 13.53 -7.49
C PHE A 82 34.97 14.62 -6.96
N THR A 83 35.38 14.50 -5.70
CA THR A 83 36.43 15.32 -5.06
C THR A 83 37.82 14.75 -5.31
N GLY A 84 38.01 14.03 -6.42
CA GLY A 84 39.33 13.59 -6.85
C GLY A 84 40.15 14.82 -7.20
N VAL A 85 41.09 15.18 -6.32
CA VAL A 85 42.17 16.11 -6.67
C VAL A 85 42.84 15.57 -7.94
N PRO A 86 42.93 16.36 -9.02
CA PRO A 86 43.62 15.92 -10.21
C PRO A 86 45.11 15.78 -9.90
N ASP A 87 45.63 14.56 -9.98
CA ASP A 87 47.07 14.31 -10.10
C ASP A 87 47.49 14.81 -11.50
N PHE A 88 47.99 16.04 -11.55
CA PHE A 88 48.78 16.55 -12.66
C PHE A 88 50.26 16.25 -12.42
#